data_AF-A0A843BZA0-F1
#
_entry.id   AF-A0A843BZA0-F1
#
_cell.length_a   1.000
_cell.length_b   1.000
_cell.length_c   1.000
_cell.angle_alpha   90.00
_cell.angle_beta   90.00
_cell.angle_gamma   90.00
#
_symmetry.space_group_name_H-M   'P 1'
#
loop_
_entity.id
_entity.type
_entity.pdbx_description
1 polymer ?
#
loop_
_entity_poly.entity_id
_entity_poly.type
_entity_poly.pdbx_seq_one_letter_code
_entity_poly.pdbx_strand_id
1 'polypeptide(L)' 'MKKEMKFGTLCVHAGEAPDPSYGAHTTPIYQTSTFVFETAEQGAARFAGEEEGYT' A
#
# COMPACT_ATOMS: atom_id res chain seq x y z
N MET A 1 -12.62 14.83 17.35
CA MET A 1 -11.89 15.73 16.42
C MET A 1 -10.54 15.09 16.14
N LYS A 2 -10.19 14.81 14.87
CA LYS A 2 -8.82 14.41 14.54
C LYS A 2 -7.90 15.61 14.80
N LYS A 3 -6.77 15.37 15.46
CA LYS A 3 -5.77 16.41 15.66
C LYS A 3 -5.09 16.66 14.32
N GLU A 4 -5.28 17.85 13.77
CA GLU A 4 -4.52 18.30 12.60
C GLU A 4 -3.04 18.28 12.94
N MET A 5 -2.26 17.51 12.18
CA MET A 5 -0.83 17.40 12.37
C MET A 5 -0.12 18.62 11.76
N LYS A 6 0.98 19.05 12.37
CA LYS A 6 1.79 20.14 11.82
C LYS A 6 2.54 19.65 10.57
N PHE A 7 2.87 20.55 9.65
CA PHE A 7 3.58 20.23 8.41
C PHE A 7 4.82 19.36 8.62
N GLY A 8 5.69 19.69 9.60
CA GLY A 8 6.88 18.89 9.89
C GLY A 8 6.56 17.43 10.30
N THR A 9 5.44 17.19 10.99
CA THR A 9 5.00 15.83 11.34
C THR A 9 4.47 15.10 10.11
N LEU A 10 3.77 15.80 9.22
CA LEU A 10 3.29 15.24 7.96
C LEU A 10 4.44 14.85 7.02
N CYS A 11 5.49 15.68 6.93
CA CYS A 11 6.66 15.35 6.12
C CYS A 11 7.36 14.05 6.55
N VAL A 12 7.26 13.69 7.83
CA VAL A 12 7.86 12.46 8.36
C VAL A 12 6.90 11.28 8.26
N HIS A 13 5.61 11.46 8.60
CA HIS A 13 4.70 10.34 8.87
C HIS A 13 3.50 10.22 7.91
N ALA A 14 3.26 11.19 7.02
CA ALA A 14 2.10 11.10 6.14
C ALA A 14 2.29 10.02 5.06
N GLY A 15 1.33 9.11 4.95
CA GLY A 15 1.33 8.04 3.94
C GLY A 15 2.14 6.80 4.33
N GLU A 16 2.90 6.84 5.44
CA GLU A 16 3.55 5.65 6.00
C GLU A 16 2.71 4.99 7.10
N ALA A 17 2.87 3.67 7.22
CA ALA A 17 2.43 2.88 8.36
C ALA A 17 3.41 1.71 8.51
N PRO A 18 3.55 1.13 9.72
CA PRO A 18 4.29 -0.12 9.86
C PRO A 18 3.77 -1.19 8.91
N ASP A 19 4.67 -1.96 8.31
CA ASP A 19 4.31 -3.05 7.41
C ASP A 19 3.32 -4.01 8.12
N PRO A 20 2.12 -4.25 7.57
CA PRO A 20 1.10 -5.03 8.24
C PRO A 20 1.44 -6.52 8.35
N SER A 21 2.36 -7.02 7.52
CA SER A 21 2.74 -8.44 7.49
C SER A 21 3.76 -8.81 8.56
N TYR A 22 4.75 -7.96 8.82
CA TYR A 22 5.90 -8.26 9.69
C TYR A 22 6.26 -7.15 10.68
N GLY A 23 5.60 -5.99 10.63
CA GLY A 23 5.81 -4.89 11.57
C GLY A 23 7.07 -4.05 11.30
N ALA A 24 7.64 -4.12 10.10
CA ALA A 24 8.75 -3.26 9.73
C ALA A 24 8.36 -1.78 9.85
N HIS A 25 9.16 -1.00 10.57
CA HIS A 25 8.88 0.43 10.76
C HIS A 25 9.12 1.22 9.47
N THR A 26 10.22 0.94 8.78
CA THR A 26 10.56 1.54 7.48
C THR A 26 9.78 0.86 6.37
N THR A 27 9.29 1.63 5.39
CA THR A 27 8.62 1.09 4.19
C THR A 27 9.53 0.09 3.46
N PRO A 28 9.05 -1.12 3.15
CA PRO A 28 9.82 -2.10 2.38
C PRO A 28 10.10 -1.64 0.95
N ILE A 29 11.22 -2.14 0.39
CA ILE A 29 11.52 -1.98 -1.04
C ILE A 29 10.89 -3.17 -1.79
N TYR A 30 9.73 -2.95 -2.41
CA TYR A 30 9.05 -3.94 -3.27
C TYR A 30 9.66 -3.97 -4.68
N GLN A 31 10.93 -4.38 -4.80
CA GLN A 31 11.64 -4.48 -6.07
C GLN A 31 11.21 -5.75 -6.85
N THR A 32 10.02 -5.73 -7.40
CA THR A 32 9.46 -6.81 -8.24
C THR A 32 9.06 -6.29 -9.62
N SER A 33 8.88 -7.21 -10.57
CA SER A 33 8.36 -6.89 -11.91
C SER A 33 6.84 -7.11 -12.04
N THR A 34 6.23 -7.92 -11.17
CA THR A 34 4.80 -8.29 -11.23
C THR A 34 4.31 -8.80 -9.86
N PHE A 35 2.99 -8.97 -9.72
CA PHE A 35 2.32 -9.51 -8.53
C PHE A 35 1.48 -10.74 -8.88
N VAL A 36 1.31 -11.65 -7.91
CA VAL A 36 0.50 -12.86 -8.08
C VAL A 36 -0.97 -12.52 -7.84
N PHE A 37 -1.86 -13.07 -8.66
CA PHE A 37 -3.31 -13.08 -8.41
C PHE A 37 -3.71 -14.38 -7.72
N GLU A 38 -4.61 -14.29 -6.74
CA GLU A 38 -5.15 -15.45 -6.04
C GLU A 38 -6.08 -16.28 -6.93
N THR A 39 -6.80 -15.62 -7.84
CA THR A 39 -7.70 -16.25 -8.81
C THR A 39 -7.63 -15.56 -10.17
N ALA A 40 -8.13 -16.22 -11.21
CA ALA A 40 -8.23 -15.62 -12.55
C ALA A 40 -9.18 -14.41 -12.55
N GLU A 41 -10.26 -14.50 -11.77
CA GLU A 41 -11.27 -13.45 -11.62
C GLU A 41 -10.68 -12.20 -10.95
N GLN A 42 -9.84 -12.35 -9.92
CA GLN A 42 -9.15 -11.22 -9.31
C GLN A 42 -8.25 -10.49 -10.31
N GLY A 43 -7.48 -11.25 -11.11
CA GLY A 43 -6.66 -10.67 -12.17
C GLY A 43 -7.51 -9.84 -13.14
N ALA A 44 -8.60 -10.41 -13.63
CA ALA A 44 -9.53 -9.71 -14.52
C ALA A 44 -10.11 -8.44 -13.89
N ALA A 45 -10.55 -8.49 -12.63
CA ALA A 45 -11.12 -7.35 -11.92
C ALA A 45 -10.11 -6.20 -11.72
N ARG A 46 -8.87 -6.50 -11.36
CA ARG A 46 -7.81 -5.48 -11.22
C ARG A 46 -7.45 -4.84 -12.55
N PHE A 47 -7.35 -5.62 -13.63
CA PHE A 47 -7.14 -5.08 -14.97
C PHE A 47 -8.32 -4.23 -15.46
N ALA A 48 -9.55 -4.54 -15.04
CA ALA A 48 -10.75 -3.75 -15.34
C ALA A 48 -10.91 -2.50 -14.45
N GLY A 49 -10.10 -2.35 -13.39
CA GLY A 49 -10.22 -1.28 -12.40
C GLY A 49 -11.39 -1.45 -11.44
N GLU A 50 -11.95 -2.65 -11.35
CA GLU A 50 -13.07 -3.01 -10.47
C GLU A 50 -12.60 -3.40 -9.06
N GLU A 51 -11.34 -3.84 -8.93
CA GLU A 51 -10.67 -4.12 -7.66
C GLU A 51 -9.37 -3.31 -7.54
N GLU A 52 -9.10 -2.73 -6.37
CA GLU A 52 -7.81 -2.09 -6.09
C GLU A 52 -6.70 -3.13 -5.93
N GLY A 53 -5.49 -2.82 -6.38
CA GLY A 53 -4.32 -3.66 -6.19
C GLY A 53 -3.25 -3.42 -7.25
N TYR A 54 -2.14 -4.13 -7.12
CA TYR A 54 -1.09 -4.16 -8.13
C TYR A 54 -1.30 -5.33 -9.09
N THR A 55 -0.80 -5.18 -10.32
CA THR A 55 -0.78 -6.17 -11.40
C THR A 55 0.67 -6.49 -11.79
#